data_AF-A0A2H9TBT1-F1
#
_entry.id   AF-A0A2H9TBT1-F1
#
_cell.length_a   1.000
_cell.length_b   1.000
_cell.length_c   1.000
_cell.angle_alpha   90.00
_cell.angle_beta   90.00
_cell.angle_gamma   90.00
#
_symmetry.space_group_name_H-M   'P 1'
#
loop_
_entity.id
_entity.type
_entity.pdbx_description
1 polymer ?
#
loop_
_entity_poly.entity_id
_entity_poly.type
_entity_poly.pdbx_seq_one_letter_code
_entity_poly.pdbx_strand_id
1 'polypeptide(L)'
;MKYIAAVLVGLVLAGCTTKSIINGAIQRGTFSFSRATSSDYDFDVKLERVRDINWDVANKDDRLMIIKQMLGSVCPNPKIIDEEFISRGTTWGFKAGSYLIKVSCPK
;
A
#
# COMPACT_ATOMS: atom_id res chain seq x y z
N MET A 1 -19.16 38.38 15.96
CA MET A 1 -17.96 37.52 16.13
C MET A 1 -17.93 36.58 14.93
N LYS A 2 -17.05 36.83 13.94
CA LYS A 2 -17.09 36.23 12.58
C LYS A 2 -15.76 35.53 12.25
N TYR A 3 -15.38 34.42 12.88
CA TYR A 3 -14.17 33.69 12.45
C TYR A 3 -14.24 32.19 12.82
N ILE A 4 -15.14 31.41 12.20
CA ILE A 4 -15.08 29.93 12.26
C ILE A 4 -15.49 29.37 10.89
N ALA A 5 -14.64 29.49 9.88
CA ALA A 5 -14.89 28.87 8.57
C ALA A 5 -13.62 28.49 7.78
N ALA A 6 -12.44 28.48 8.41
CA ALA A 6 -11.16 28.43 7.68
C ALA A 6 -10.30 27.17 7.92
N VAL A 7 -10.87 26.06 8.43
CA VAL A 7 -10.07 24.85 8.77
C VAL A 7 -10.34 23.65 7.82
N LEU A 8 -11.33 23.72 6.94
CA LEU A 8 -11.76 22.57 6.13
C LEU A 8 -11.03 22.39 4.77
N VAL A 9 -10.15 23.30 4.37
CA VAL A 9 -9.49 23.26 3.04
C VAL A 9 -8.17 22.48 3.04
N GLY A 10 -7.63 22.11 4.21
CA GLY A 10 -6.31 21.47 4.32
C GLY A 10 -6.24 19.97 4.01
N LEU A 11 -7.37 19.24 4.01
CA LEU A 11 -7.37 17.77 3.95
C LEU A 11 -7.50 17.17 2.54
N VAL A 12 -7.87 17.96 1.53
CA VAL A 12 -8.14 17.43 0.17
C VAL A 12 -6.85 17.25 -0.64
N LEU A 13 -5.78 17.99 -0.32
CA LEU A 13 -4.51 17.94 -1.06
C LEU A 13 -3.63 16.73 -0.71
N ALA A 14 -3.86 16.08 0.45
CA ALA A 14 -3.05 14.93 0.85
C ALA A 14 -3.35 13.67 0.01
N GLY A 15 -4.60 13.46 -0.39
CA GLY A 15 -5.03 12.23 -1.07
C GLY A 15 -4.49 12.06 -2.50
N CYS A 16 -4.32 13.17 -3.24
CA CYS A 16 -3.84 13.12 -4.62
C CYS A 16 -2.35 12.77 -4.72
N THR A 17 -1.54 13.30 -3.81
CA THR A 17 -0.08 13.10 -3.80
C THR A 17 0.26 11.64 -3.51
N THR A 18 -0.39 11.03 -2.50
CA THR A 18 -0.17 9.63 -2.13
C THR A 18 -0.46 8.68 -3.29
N LYS A 19 -1.56 8.90 -4.02
CA LYS A 19 -1.91 8.11 -5.21
C LYS A 19 -0.87 8.21 -6.32
N SER A 20 -0.34 9.42 -6.57
CA SER A 20 0.69 9.61 -7.59
C SER A 20 2.00 8.92 -7.20
N ILE A 21 2.38 8.94 -5.92
CA ILE A 21 3.58 8.29 -5.41
C ILE A 21 3.45 6.77 -5.50
N ILE A 22 2.32 6.21 -5.07
CA ILE A 22 2.05 4.76 -5.16
C ILE A 22 2.06 4.30 -6.61
N ASN A 23 1.41 5.04 -7.52
CA ASN A 23 1.49 4.76 -8.95
C ASN A 23 2.93 4.79 -9.48
N GLY A 24 3.74 5.74 -9.03
CA GLY A 24 5.16 5.80 -9.36
C GLY A 24 5.95 4.59 -8.86
N ALA A 25 5.62 4.06 -7.68
CA ALA A 25 6.23 2.84 -7.14
C ALA A 25 5.80 1.57 -7.90
N ILE A 26 4.54 1.51 -8.35
CA ILE A 26 4.06 0.44 -9.23
C ILE A 26 4.82 0.47 -10.57
N GLN A 27 4.94 1.65 -11.19
CA GLN A 27 5.64 1.80 -12.48
C GLN A 27 7.14 1.44 -12.40
N ARG A 28 7.78 1.67 -11.25
CA ARG A 28 9.18 1.28 -11.00
C ARG A 28 9.35 -0.21 -10.68
N GLY A 29 8.27 -0.98 -10.56
CA GLY A 29 8.32 -2.39 -10.17
C GLY A 29 8.60 -2.63 -8.69
N THR A 30 8.61 -1.58 -7.87
CA THR A 30 8.74 -1.65 -6.41
C THR A 30 7.53 -2.38 -5.81
N PHE A 31 6.35 -2.16 -6.40
CA PHE A 31 5.11 -2.84 -6.07
C PHE A 31 4.60 -3.63 -7.27
N SER A 32 4.15 -4.86 -7.01
CA SER A 32 3.53 -5.69 -8.04
C SER A 32 2.44 -6.59 -7.44
N PHE A 33 1.53 -7.05 -8.29
CA PHE A 33 0.55 -8.05 -7.94
C PHE A 33 0.33 -9.03 -9.08
N SER A 34 -0.06 -10.25 -8.76
CA SER A 34 -0.48 -11.29 -9.69
C SER A 34 -1.70 -12.00 -9.14
N ARG A 35 -2.48 -12.65 -10.03
CA ARG A 35 -3.54 -13.55 -9.57
C ARG A 35 -2.92 -14.71 -8.79
N ALA A 36 -3.60 -15.12 -7.73
CA ALA A 36 -3.24 -16.28 -6.97
C ALA A 36 -3.28 -17.55 -7.84
N THR A 37 -2.39 -18.49 -7.54
CA THR A 37 -2.43 -19.86 -8.08
C THR A 37 -3.29 -20.79 -7.22
N SER A 38 -3.49 -20.46 -5.93
CA SER A 38 -4.38 -21.18 -5.02
C SER A 38 -5.82 -20.64 -5.09
N SER A 39 -6.80 -21.48 -4.71
CA SER A 39 -8.20 -21.09 -4.54
C SER A 39 -8.50 -20.39 -3.21
N ASP A 40 -7.56 -20.38 -2.27
CA ASP A 40 -7.80 -19.85 -0.91
C ASP A 40 -7.79 -18.31 -0.84
N TYR A 41 -7.30 -17.65 -1.90
CA TYR A 41 -7.18 -16.21 -2.01
C TYR A 41 -7.12 -15.77 -3.47
N ASP A 42 -7.18 -14.46 -3.71
CA ASP A 42 -7.39 -13.92 -5.07
C ASP A 42 -6.11 -13.37 -5.70
N PHE A 43 -5.23 -12.75 -4.90
CA PHE A 43 -4.02 -12.10 -5.38
C PHE A 43 -2.81 -12.32 -4.47
N ASP A 44 -1.65 -12.53 -5.11
CA ASP A 44 -0.34 -12.37 -4.49
C ASP A 44 0.15 -10.95 -4.74
N VAL A 45 0.51 -10.23 -3.68
CA VAL A 45 1.01 -8.86 -3.75
C VAL A 45 2.42 -8.82 -3.16
N LYS A 46 3.35 -8.20 -3.89
CA LYS A 46 4.70 -7.90 -3.40
C LYS A 46 4.83 -6.40 -3.18
N LEU A 47 5.15 -6.02 -1.95
CA LEU A 47 5.48 -4.65 -1.58
C LEU A 47 6.93 -4.56 -1.12
N GLU A 48 7.81 -3.93 -1.90
CA GLU A 48 9.15 -3.63 -1.41
C GLU A 48 9.12 -2.60 -0.29
N ARG A 49 9.89 -2.85 0.77
CA ARG A 49 9.96 -1.94 1.89
C ARG A 49 10.77 -0.71 1.48
N VAL A 50 10.05 0.33 1.11
CA VAL A 50 10.58 1.67 0.90
C VAL A 50 9.94 2.60 1.93
N ARG A 51 10.70 3.59 2.37
CA ARG A 51 10.24 4.62 3.29
C ARG A 51 10.03 5.89 2.47
N ASP A 52 8.78 6.29 2.30
CA ASP A 52 8.42 7.59 1.74
C ASP A 52 7.98 8.51 2.88
N ILE A 53 7.96 9.83 2.64
CA ILE A 53 7.50 10.79 3.65
C ILE A 53 6.00 10.61 3.96
N ASN A 54 5.24 10.02 3.03
CA ASN A 54 3.78 9.90 3.13
C ASN A 54 3.28 8.50 3.53
N TRP A 55 4.14 7.48 3.57
CA TRP A 55 3.76 6.11 3.93
C TRP A 55 4.98 5.24 4.29
N ASP A 56 4.75 4.29 5.18
CA ASP A 56 5.74 3.29 5.62
C ASP A 56 5.18 1.88 5.40
N VAL A 57 5.78 1.11 4.48
CA VAL A 57 5.37 -0.29 4.23
C VAL A 57 5.53 -1.18 5.46
N ALA A 58 6.33 -0.77 6.46
CA ALA A 58 6.37 -1.47 7.75
C ALA A 58 5.06 -1.33 8.55
N ASN A 59 4.30 -0.27 8.33
CA ASN A 59 2.97 -0.09 8.90
C ASN A 59 1.92 -0.89 8.10
N LYS A 60 1.10 -1.67 8.81
CA LYS A 60 0.07 -2.52 8.21
C LYS A 60 -1.06 -1.71 7.55
N ASP A 61 -1.43 -0.57 8.12
CA ASP A 61 -2.50 0.27 7.58
C ASP A 61 -2.08 0.89 6.23
N ASP A 62 -0.82 1.30 6.13
CA ASP A 62 -0.24 1.80 4.89
C ASP A 62 -0.14 0.71 3.82
N ARG A 63 0.23 -0.52 4.20
CA ARG A 63 0.19 -1.68 3.28
C ARG A 63 -1.22 -1.88 2.72
N LEU A 64 -2.24 -1.87 3.59
CA LEU A 64 -3.63 -2.02 3.15
C LEU A 64 -4.08 -0.86 2.25
N MET A 65 -3.68 0.38 2.56
CA MET A 65 -3.94 1.54 1.70
C MET A 65 -3.31 1.37 0.32
N ILE A 66 -2.04 0.95 0.25
CA ILE A 66 -1.33 0.69 -1.01
C ILE A 66 -2.04 -0.41 -1.81
N ILE A 67 -2.41 -1.52 -1.16
CA ILE A 67 -3.15 -2.63 -1.80
C ILE A 67 -4.50 -2.15 -2.33
N LYS A 68 -5.25 -1.35 -1.57
CA LYS A 68 -6.51 -0.74 -2.01
C LYS A 68 -6.33 0.11 -3.25
N GLN A 69 -5.25 0.88 -3.34
CA GLN A 69 -4.97 1.67 -4.53
C GLN A 69 -4.56 0.81 -5.73
N MET A 70 -3.75 -0.22 -5.51
CA MET A 70 -3.28 -1.13 -6.55
C MET A 70 -4.41 -1.97 -7.15
N LEU A 71 -5.22 -2.57 -6.27
CA LEU A 71 -6.26 -3.53 -6.66
C LEU A 71 -7.65 -2.92 -6.76
N GLY A 72 -7.86 -1.67 -6.36
CA GLY A 72 -9.21 -1.10 -6.21
C GLY A 72 -10.12 -1.17 -7.44
N SER A 73 -9.55 -1.25 -8.64
CA SER A 73 -10.30 -1.45 -9.89
C SER A 73 -10.82 -2.88 -10.09
N VAL A 74 -10.14 -3.88 -9.54
CA VAL A 74 -10.46 -5.32 -9.66
C VAL A 74 -11.00 -5.93 -8.37
N CYS A 75 -10.69 -5.31 -7.24
CA CYS A 75 -10.99 -5.76 -5.89
C CYS A 75 -11.26 -4.52 -5.02
N PRO A 76 -12.51 -4.03 -4.98
CA PRO A 76 -12.84 -2.77 -4.30
C PRO A 76 -12.57 -2.80 -2.79
N ASN A 77 -12.71 -3.97 -2.16
CA ASN A 77 -12.59 -4.17 -0.72
C ASN A 77 -11.56 -5.26 -0.37
N PRO A 78 -10.27 -5.07 -0.69
CA PRO A 78 -9.27 -6.10 -0.44
C PRO A 78 -9.06 -6.31 1.06
N LYS A 79 -8.81 -7.57 1.44
CA LYS A 79 -8.43 -7.99 2.79
C LYS A 79 -7.10 -8.72 2.75
N ILE A 80 -6.17 -8.33 3.62
CA ILE A 80 -4.94 -9.07 3.86
C ILE A 80 -5.29 -10.29 4.70
N ILE A 81 -5.11 -11.49 4.15
CA ILE A 81 -5.36 -12.75 4.88
C ILE A 81 -4.07 -13.32 5.48
N ASP A 82 -2.92 -13.01 4.87
CA ASP A 82 -1.62 -13.49 5.28
C ASP A 82 -0.55 -12.52 4.75
N GLU A 83 0.54 -12.37 5.49
CA GLU A 83 1.66 -11.52 5.11
C GLU A 83 2.97 -12.04 5.68
N GLU A 84 4.01 -12.09 4.83
CA GLU A 84 5.34 -12.51 5.21
C GLU A 84 6.36 -11.45 4.80
N PHE A 85 7.28 -11.11 5.70
CA PHE A 85 8.39 -10.20 5.40
C PHE A 85 9.67 -10.97 5.07
N ILE A 86 10.12 -10.86 3.82
CA ILE A 86 11.39 -11.40 3.36
C ILE A 86 12.46 -10.32 3.51
N SER A 87 13.33 -10.47 4.51
CA SER A 87 14.47 -9.56 4.69
C SER A 87 15.56 -9.83 3.65
N ARG A 88 16.15 -8.75 3.14
CA ARG A 88 17.33 -8.76 2.26
C ARG A 88 18.55 -8.12 2.93
N GLY A 89 18.55 -8.09 4.26
CA GLY A 89 19.57 -7.42 5.07
C GLY A 89 19.15 -6.05 5.56
N THR A 90 20.13 -5.20 5.85
CA THR A 90 19.93 -3.87 6.43
C THR A 90 20.63 -2.84 5.55
N THR A 91 19.92 -1.76 5.24
CA THR A 91 20.41 -0.66 4.39
C THR A 91 20.23 0.63 5.19
N TRP A 92 21.31 1.35 5.47
CA TRP A 92 21.31 2.56 6.31
C TRP A 92 20.71 2.36 7.71
N GLY A 93 20.90 1.18 8.32
CA GLY A 93 20.34 0.86 9.64
C GLY A 93 18.86 0.45 9.64
N PHE A 94 18.21 0.41 8.48
CA PHE A 94 16.83 -0.05 8.32
C PHE A 94 16.78 -1.42 7.65
N LYS A 95 15.92 -2.34 8.12
CA LYS A 95 15.77 -3.64 7.44
C LYS A 95 15.26 -3.41 6.02
N ALA A 96 16.03 -3.80 5.02
CA ALA A 96 15.60 -3.87 3.64
C ALA A 96 14.89 -5.20 3.40
N GLY A 97 13.91 -5.22 2.50
CA GLY A 97 13.16 -6.43 2.22
C GLY A 97 11.87 -6.17 1.46
N SER A 98 11.03 -7.19 1.40
CA SER A 98 9.73 -7.12 0.75
C SER A 98 8.69 -7.83 1.60
N TYR A 99 7.47 -7.31 1.59
CA TYR A 99 6.31 -8.04 2.07
C TYR A 99 5.71 -8.82 0.92
N LEU A 100 5.53 -10.12 1.10
CA LEU A 100 4.68 -10.96 0.26
C LEU A 100 3.35 -11.11 0.99
N ILE A 101 2.27 -10.71 0.31
CA ILE A 101 0.97 -10.52 0.95
C ILE A 101 -0.06 -11.28 0.13
N LYS A 102 -0.81 -12.14 0.78
CA LYS A 102 -1.97 -12.81 0.18
C LYS A 102 -3.20 -11.97 0.44
N VAL A 103 -3.92 -11.66 -0.63
CA VAL A 103 -5.10 -10.79 -0.59
C VAL A 103 -6.32 -11.55 -1.05
N SER A 104 -7.40 -11.43 -0.27
CA SER A 104 -8.73 -11.89 -0.63
C SER A 104 -9.64 -10.70 -0.99
N CYS A 105 -10.53 -10.94 -1.95
CA CYS A 105 -11.51 -10.02 -2.48
C CYS A 105 -12.92 -10.50 -2.13
N PRO A 106 -13.38 -10.24 -0.89
CA PRO A 106 -14.75 -10.54 -0.51
C PRO A 106 -15.73 -9.82 -1.42
N LYS A 107 -16.74 -10.57 -1.87
CA LYS A 107 -17.85 -10.07 -2.68
C LYS A 107 -18.78 -9.18 -1.85
#